data_AF-A0A368G3Q6-F1
#
_entry.id   AF-A0A368G3Q6-F1
#
_cell.length_a   1.000
_cell.length_b   1.000
_cell.length_c   1.000
_cell.angle_alpha   90.00
_cell.angle_beta   90.00
_cell.angle_gamma   90.00
#
_symmetry.space_group_name_H-M   'P 1'
#
loop_
_entity.id
_entity.type
_entity.pdbx_description
1 polymer ?
#
loop_
_entity_poly.entity_id
_entity_poly.type
_entity_poly.pdbx_seq_one_letter_code
_entity_poly.pdbx_strand_id
1 'polypeptide(L)'
;MRECTKCKSNEYTNKNLVMMVNECGHPLCKNCVENLFVRNAGPCHVCGKTLRKNNFWEQVFDDPLIEKETHIRRRLRKIYNLKKDDFPSLREFNDYLERFECLVCNLAFGIDVEDTEAEIAAFKEANAELIEKNKKRLDEDQIWIMQNLKEDRDMKTRVDQAHSQESKEVERSAVKDTKAIMEELRESNVPAEVILDRERKRQIEQELEEKEEAARRKKRNKEILQDRKRMAESMSFSTSQRVSGRAFEYKAPRLHINGPPLPVKEELETKGYLQHIRAASLARVAGGFTTHTGCLRALFDSRIDLLSF
;
A
#
# COMPACT_ATOMS: atom_id res chain seq x y z
N MET A 1 -2.89 -11.76 11.55
CA MET A 1 -2.16 -10.91 12.52
C MET A 1 -0.76 -11.45 12.65
N ARG A 2 0.26 -10.61 12.51
CA ARG A 2 1.66 -11.05 12.52
C ARG A 2 2.09 -11.35 13.96
N GLU A 3 2.34 -12.62 14.23
CA GLU A 3 2.85 -13.07 15.52
C GLU A 3 4.04 -14.00 15.33
N CYS A 4 5.05 -13.84 16.18
CA CYS A 4 6.18 -14.73 16.18
C CYS A 4 5.87 -16.01 16.94
N THR A 5 5.94 -17.14 16.26
CA THR A 5 5.67 -18.48 16.83
C THR A 5 6.65 -18.88 17.94
N LYS A 6 7.83 -18.23 18.06
CA LYS A 6 8.80 -18.51 19.13
C LYS A 6 8.62 -17.64 20.37
N CYS A 7 8.57 -16.31 20.21
CA CYS A 7 8.52 -15.37 21.33
C CYS A 7 7.12 -14.83 21.62
N LYS A 8 6.12 -15.18 20.79
CA LYS A 8 4.73 -14.69 20.84
C LYS A 8 4.60 -13.16 20.83
N SER A 9 5.67 -12.45 20.45
CA SER A 9 5.59 -11.01 20.20
C SER A 9 4.75 -10.78 18.95
N ASN A 10 3.89 -9.78 19.05
CA ASN A 10 3.00 -9.35 17.98
C ASN A 10 3.19 -7.85 17.71
N GLU A 11 2.59 -7.38 16.63
CA GLU A 11 2.66 -5.98 16.21
C GLU A 11 2.14 -4.98 17.27
N TYR A 12 1.18 -5.41 18.11
CA TYR A 12 0.67 -4.58 19.21
C TYR A 12 1.71 -4.36 20.32
N THR A 13 2.45 -5.41 20.68
CA THR A 13 3.51 -5.32 21.70
C THR A 13 4.73 -4.56 21.19
N ASN A 14 5.00 -4.61 19.88
CA ASN A 14 6.12 -3.94 19.27
C ASN A 14 5.78 -3.49 17.84
N LYS A 15 5.57 -2.19 17.64
CA LYS A 15 5.29 -1.60 16.32
C LYS A 15 6.45 -1.74 15.33
N ASN A 16 7.68 -1.93 15.81
CA ASN A 16 8.88 -2.11 14.98
C ASN A 16 9.21 -3.60 14.78
N LEU A 17 8.25 -4.50 14.99
CA LEU A 17 8.44 -5.93 14.80
C LEU A 17 8.56 -6.26 13.31
N VAL A 18 9.76 -6.63 12.89
CA VAL A 18 10.02 -7.15 11.55
C VAL A 18 9.95 -8.67 11.59
N MET A 19 9.06 -9.23 10.77
CA MET A 19 8.93 -10.68 10.55
C MET A 19 9.80 -11.10 9.38
N MET A 20 10.47 -12.22 9.55
CA MET A 20 11.40 -12.81 8.59
C MET A 20 10.92 -14.21 8.22
N VAL A 21 11.05 -14.58 6.94
CA VAL A 21 10.70 -15.90 6.42
C VAL A 21 11.93 -16.49 5.69
N ASN A 22 12.00 -17.81 5.61
CA ASN A 22 13.04 -18.56 4.89
C ASN A 22 12.37 -19.61 3.99
N GLU A 23 13.15 -20.42 3.28
CA GLU A 23 12.74 -21.48 2.35
C GLU A 23 11.69 -22.45 2.95
N CYS A 24 11.68 -22.63 4.27
CA CYS A 24 10.71 -23.48 4.95
C CYS A 24 9.32 -22.85 5.14
N GLY A 25 9.14 -21.55 4.90
CA GLY A 25 7.87 -20.85 5.04
C GLY A 25 7.40 -20.60 6.48
N HIS A 26 8.26 -20.71 7.49
CA HIS A 26 7.88 -20.46 8.89
C HIS A 26 8.31 -19.05 9.32
N PRO A 27 7.38 -18.15 9.67
CA PRO A 27 7.68 -16.78 10.04
C PRO A 27 8.29 -16.68 11.45
N LEU A 28 9.36 -15.90 11.57
CA LEU A 28 10.11 -15.64 12.80
C LEU A 28 10.38 -14.15 12.96
N CYS A 29 10.39 -13.65 14.19
CA CYS A 29 10.80 -12.27 14.45
C CYS A 29 12.29 -12.06 14.16
N LYS A 30 12.71 -10.86 13.73
CA LYS A 30 14.13 -10.53 13.51
C LYS A 30 15.02 -10.89 14.69
N ASN A 31 14.63 -10.52 15.92
CA ASN A 31 15.37 -10.85 17.15
C ASN A 31 15.47 -12.37 17.37
N CYS A 32 14.44 -13.11 16.99
CA CYS A 32 14.37 -14.56 17.11
C CYS A 32 15.33 -15.22 16.12
N VAL A 33 15.39 -14.71 14.89
CA VAL A 33 16.36 -15.16 13.89
C VAL A 33 17.79 -14.89 14.36
N GLU A 34 18.06 -13.71 14.92
CA GLU A 34 19.38 -13.36 15.44
C GLU A 34 19.81 -14.28 16.60
N ASN A 35 18.89 -14.62 17.51
CA ASN A 35 19.17 -15.45 18.68
C ASN A 35 19.18 -16.97 18.39
N LEU A 36 18.36 -17.47 17.47
CA LEU A 36 18.33 -18.89 17.09
C LEU A 36 19.50 -19.26 16.17
N PHE A 37 19.92 -18.34 15.31
CA PHE A 37 20.94 -18.58 14.27
C PHE A 37 22.26 -17.86 14.57
N VAL A 38 22.66 -17.77 15.85
CA VAL A 38 23.92 -17.13 16.28
C VAL A 38 25.13 -17.74 15.59
N ARG A 39 25.13 -19.07 15.38
CA ARG A 39 26.18 -19.81 14.67
C ARG A 39 26.03 -19.79 13.14
N ASN A 40 25.27 -18.84 12.59
CA ASN A 40 24.92 -18.68 11.16
C ASN A 40 24.10 -19.80 10.52
N ALA A 41 24.04 -20.99 11.12
CA ALA A 41 23.18 -22.09 10.71
C ALA A 41 22.52 -22.74 11.94
N GLY A 42 21.28 -23.19 11.78
CA GLY A 42 20.51 -23.83 12.84
C GLY A 42 19.26 -24.51 12.30
N PRO A 43 18.60 -25.38 13.09
CA PRO A 43 17.33 -25.98 12.69
C PRO A 43 16.18 -24.99 12.85
N CYS A 44 15.22 -25.03 11.92
CA CYS A 44 13.92 -24.37 12.08
C CYS A 44 13.18 -24.95 13.31
N HIS A 45 12.55 -24.09 14.10
CA HIS A 45 11.84 -24.52 15.32
C HIS A 45 10.53 -25.25 15.07
N VAL A 46 9.95 -25.16 13.86
CA VAL A 46 8.70 -25.85 13.49
C VAL A 46 8.99 -27.17 12.77
N CYS A 47 9.79 -27.13 11.71
CA CYS A 47 10.01 -28.29 10.84
C CYS A 47 11.39 -28.94 10.95
N GLY A 48 12.29 -28.43 11.80
CA GLY A 48 13.62 -29.01 12.01
C GLY A 48 14.60 -28.88 10.84
N LYS A 49 14.18 -28.38 9.66
CA LYS A 49 15.06 -28.16 8.51
C LYS A 49 16.22 -27.23 8.88
N THR A 50 17.44 -27.60 8.50
CA THR A 50 18.63 -26.76 8.73
C THR A 50 18.61 -25.57 7.79
N LEU A 51 18.57 -24.36 8.35
CA LEU A 51 18.51 -23.10 7.62
C LEU A 51 19.73 -22.25 7.91
N ARG A 52 20.10 -21.43 6.92
CA ARG A 52 21.17 -20.42 7.04
C ARG A 52 20.59 -19.05 7.35
N LYS A 53 21.26 -18.29 8.21
CA LYS A 53 20.85 -16.94 8.62
C LYS A 53 20.73 -15.96 7.44
N ASN A 54 21.62 -16.08 6.45
CA ASN A 54 21.65 -15.18 5.29
C ASN A 54 20.48 -15.39 4.31
N ASN A 55 19.80 -16.55 4.39
CA ASN A 55 18.68 -16.87 3.51
C ASN A 55 17.34 -16.40 4.08
N PHE A 56 17.33 -15.68 5.21
CA PHE A 56 16.10 -15.05 5.72
C PHE A 56 15.84 -13.73 5.00
N TRP A 57 14.60 -13.49 4.60
CA TRP A 57 14.14 -12.21 4.03
C TRP A 57 12.95 -11.66 4.80
N GLU A 58 12.74 -10.35 4.70
CA GLU A 58 11.62 -9.67 5.35
C GLU A 58 10.28 -10.09 4.73
N GLN A 59 9.32 -10.44 5.58
CA GLN A 59 7.99 -10.84 5.18
C GLN A 59 7.14 -9.60 4.85
N VAL A 60 6.71 -9.50 3.60
CA VAL A 60 5.85 -8.40 3.13
C VAL A 60 4.38 -8.81 3.22
N PHE A 61 4.06 -10.06 2.89
CA PHE A 61 2.70 -10.59 2.91
C PHE A 61 2.34 -11.23 4.25
N ASP A 62 1.07 -11.15 4.65
CA ASP A 62 0.63 -11.76 5.91
C ASP A 62 0.61 -13.29 5.86
N ASP A 63 0.40 -13.88 4.68
CA ASP A 63 0.41 -15.32 4.47
C ASP A 63 1.83 -15.83 4.17
N PRO A 64 2.39 -16.72 5.01
CA PRO A 64 3.70 -17.31 4.77
C PRO A 64 3.80 -18.18 3.50
N LEU A 65 2.69 -18.75 3.04
CA LEU A 65 2.65 -19.56 1.82
C LEU A 65 2.88 -18.69 0.59
N ILE A 66 2.19 -17.55 0.50
CA ILE A 66 2.35 -16.57 -0.58
C ILE A 66 3.78 -16.03 -0.60
N GLU A 67 4.38 -15.80 0.58
CA GLU A 67 5.76 -15.34 0.69
C GLU A 67 6.76 -16.40 0.15
N LYS A 68 6.55 -17.68 0.50
CA LYS A 68 7.34 -18.81 -0.03
C LYS A 68 7.19 -18.93 -1.55
N GLU A 69 5.97 -18.90 -2.06
CA GLU A 69 5.67 -18.98 -3.49
C GLU A 69 6.30 -17.80 -4.26
N THR A 70 6.19 -16.58 -3.73
CA THR A 70 6.77 -15.37 -4.35
C THR A 70 8.30 -15.47 -4.42
N HIS A 71 8.93 -15.99 -3.37
CA HIS A 71 10.37 -16.22 -3.36
C HIS A 71 10.79 -17.24 -4.44
N ILE A 72 10.10 -18.38 -4.51
CA ILE A 72 10.34 -19.43 -5.52
C ILE A 72 10.12 -18.85 -6.93
N ARG A 73 9.01 -18.15 -7.16
CA ARG A 73 8.70 -17.52 -8.45
C ARG A 73 9.79 -16.53 -8.86
N ARG A 74 10.33 -15.73 -7.93
CA ARG A 74 11.44 -14.80 -8.21
C ARG A 74 12.74 -15.53 -8.55
N ARG A 75 13.02 -16.67 -7.91
CA ARG A 75 14.17 -17.53 -8.25
C ARG A 75 14.00 -18.14 -9.63
N LEU A 76 12.85 -18.76 -9.91
CA LEU A 76 12.58 -19.45 -11.16
C LEU A 76 12.49 -18.49 -12.35
N ARG A 77 11.88 -17.30 -12.21
CA ARG A 77 11.84 -16.30 -13.30
C ARG A 77 13.21 -15.85 -13.81
N LYS A 78 14.28 -16.01 -13.03
CA LYS A 78 15.66 -15.75 -13.49
C LYS A 78 16.19 -16.84 -14.42
N ILE A 79 15.68 -18.06 -14.29
CA ILE A 79 16.06 -19.24 -15.08
C ILE A 79 15.09 -19.39 -16.25
N TYR A 80 13.79 -19.33 -15.98
CA TYR A 80 12.69 -19.38 -16.94
C TYR A 80 12.37 -17.98 -17.45
N ASN A 81 13.26 -17.42 -18.27
CA ASN A 81 13.15 -16.07 -18.82
C ASN A 81 12.94 -16.03 -20.35
N LEU A 82 12.46 -17.13 -20.96
CA LEU A 82 12.09 -17.11 -22.38
C LEU A 82 10.87 -16.24 -22.63
N LYS A 83 10.89 -15.55 -23.77
CA LYS A 83 9.83 -14.65 -24.22
C LYS A 83 8.99 -15.31 -25.30
N LYS A 84 7.82 -14.74 -25.57
CA LYS A 84 6.91 -15.18 -26.64
C LYS A 84 7.61 -15.32 -27.99
N ASP A 85 8.53 -14.42 -28.32
CA ASP A 85 9.28 -14.42 -29.59
C ASP A 85 10.24 -15.61 -29.74
N ASP A 86 10.58 -16.28 -28.64
CA ASP A 86 11.49 -17.43 -28.64
C ASP A 86 10.75 -18.73 -29.00
N PHE A 87 9.42 -18.69 -29.14
CA PHE A 87 8.58 -19.85 -29.47
C PHE A 87 7.94 -19.70 -30.86
N PRO A 88 7.82 -20.80 -31.62
CA PRO A 88 7.20 -20.78 -32.94
C PRO A 88 5.67 -20.63 -32.88
N SER A 89 5.03 -21.03 -31.78
CA SER A 89 3.58 -20.99 -31.63
C SER A 89 3.15 -20.41 -30.27
N LEU A 90 1.98 -19.76 -30.25
CA LEU A 90 1.39 -19.26 -29.00
C LEU A 90 1.04 -20.41 -28.03
N ARG A 91 0.73 -21.59 -28.56
CA ARG A 91 0.38 -22.76 -27.75
C ARG A 91 1.58 -23.24 -26.94
N GLU A 92 2.74 -23.40 -27.56
CA GLU A 92 3.97 -23.79 -26.87
C GLU A 92 4.39 -22.77 -25.81
N PHE A 93 4.19 -21.48 -26.07
CA PHE A 93 4.44 -20.45 -25.07
C PHE A 93 3.50 -20.59 -23.86
N ASN A 94 2.21 -20.87 -24.09
CA ASN A 94 1.26 -21.10 -23.00
C ASN A 94 1.56 -22.39 -22.22
N ASP A 95 1.92 -23.47 -22.92
CA ASP A 95 2.33 -24.74 -22.29
C ASP A 95 3.60 -24.55 -21.43
N TYR A 96 4.53 -23.70 -21.89
CA TYR A 96 5.71 -23.30 -21.12
C TYR A 96 5.35 -22.50 -19.85
N LEU A 97 4.41 -21.56 -19.94
CA LEU A 97 3.92 -20.81 -18.78
C LEU A 97 3.19 -21.72 -17.77
N GLU A 98 2.38 -22.65 -18.25
CA GLU A 98 1.70 -23.63 -17.41
C GLU A 98 2.70 -24.55 -16.72
N ARG A 99 3.73 -25.01 -17.45
CA ARG A 99 4.81 -25.82 -16.87
C ARG A 99 5.56 -25.04 -15.79
N PHE A 100 5.83 -23.76 -16.01
CA PHE A 100 6.43 -22.88 -15.01
C PHE A 100 5.59 -22.81 -13.72
N GLU A 101 4.27 -22.62 -13.83
CA GLU A 101 3.39 -22.58 -12.65
C GLU A 101 3.30 -23.95 -11.95
N CYS A 102 3.32 -25.05 -12.71
CA CYS A 102 3.42 -26.40 -12.14
C CYS A 102 4.70 -26.57 -11.29
N LEU A 103 5.86 -26.10 -11.78
CA LEU A 103 7.12 -26.15 -11.04
C LEU A 103 7.08 -25.27 -9.78
N VAL A 104 6.49 -24.08 -9.86
CA VAL A 104 6.30 -23.19 -8.70
C VAL A 104 5.42 -23.88 -7.66
N CYS A 105 4.28 -24.46 -8.05
CA CYS A 105 3.36 -25.16 -7.17
C CYS A 105 4.03 -26.37 -6.49
N ASN A 106 4.73 -27.20 -7.25
CA ASN A 106 5.42 -28.38 -6.70
C ASN A 106 6.44 -27.98 -5.61
N LEU A 107 7.27 -26.96 -5.86
CA LEU A 107 8.23 -26.46 -4.88
C LEU A 107 7.56 -25.73 -3.69
N ALA A 108 6.47 -25.02 -3.92
CA ALA A 108 5.72 -24.32 -2.88
C ALA A 108 5.08 -25.32 -1.89
N PHE A 109 4.49 -26.41 -2.38
CA PHE A 109 3.88 -27.45 -1.55
C PHE A 109 4.83 -28.56 -1.12
N GLY A 110 6.03 -28.65 -1.72
CA GLY A 110 7.01 -29.68 -1.40
C GLY A 110 6.69 -31.05 -2.00
N ILE A 111 6.04 -31.06 -3.17
CA ILE A 111 5.73 -32.25 -3.95
C ILE A 111 6.91 -32.49 -4.91
N ASP A 112 7.49 -33.69 -4.89
CA ASP A 112 8.57 -34.13 -5.80
C ASP A 112 9.70 -33.10 -5.97
N VAL A 113 10.21 -32.58 -4.84
CA VAL A 113 11.21 -31.50 -4.82
C VAL A 113 12.51 -31.89 -5.52
N GLU A 114 12.93 -33.15 -5.40
CA GLU A 114 14.18 -33.63 -6.01
C GLU A 114 14.08 -33.70 -7.53
N ASP A 115 13.00 -34.27 -8.05
CA ASP A 115 12.76 -34.39 -9.50
C ASP A 115 12.55 -33.02 -10.15
N THR A 116 11.82 -32.12 -9.47
CA THR A 116 11.59 -30.76 -9.97
C THR A 116 12.86 -29.92 -9.97
N GLU A 117 13.69 -29.98 -8.92
CA GLU A 117 15.00 -29.31 -8.92
C GLU A 117 15.95 -29.90 -9.96
N ALA A 118 15.90 -31.20 -10.23
CA ALA A 118 16.65 -31.84 -11.30
C ALA A 118 16.20 -31.36 -12.70
N GLU A 119 14.90 -31.25 -12.93
CA GLU A 119 14.34 -30.68 -14.18
C GLU A 119 14.77 -29.22 -14.36
N ILE A 120 14.71 -28.41 -13.29
CA ILE A 120 15.16 -27.01 -13.32
C ILE A 120 16.65 -26.91 -13.64
N ALA A 121 17.48 -27.80 -13.06
CA ALA A 121 18.91 -27.85 -13.32
C ALA A 121 19.20 -28.23 -14.78
N ALA A 122 18.56 -29.27 -15.31
CA ALA A 122 18.70 -29.70 -16.69
C ALA A 122 18.26 -28.59 -17.66
N PHE A 123 17.15 -27.91 -17.38
CA PHE A 123 16.67 -26.79 -18.18
C PHE A 123 17.66 -25.62 -18.19
N LYS A 124 18.23 -25.31 -17.02
CA LYS A 124 19.22 -24.25 -16.86
C LYS A 124 20.50 -24.53 -17.65
N GLU A 125 20.97 -25.77 -17.66
CA GLU A 125 22.15 -26.17 -18.43
C GLU A 125 21.88 -26.14 -19.93
N ALA A 126 20.75 -26.70 -20.38
CA ALA A 126 20.38 -26.74 -21.79
C ALA A 126 20.15 -25.34 -22.39
N ASN A 127 19.64 -24.39 -21.61
CA ASN A 127 19.26 -23.05 -22.09
C ASN A 127 20.18 -21.93 -21.59
N ALA A 128 21.34 -22.24 -21.02
CA ALA A 128 22.22 -21.26 -20.37
C ALA A 128 22.54 -20.03 -21.25
N GLU A 129 22.85 -20.25 -22.52
CA GLU A 129 23.16 -19.18 -23.48
C GLU A 129 21.95 -18.30 -23.78
N LEU A 130 20.78 -18.92 -23.96
CA LEU A 130 19.53 -18.22 -24.25
C LEU A 130 19.08 -17.39 -23.04
N ILE A 131 19.26 -17.93 -21.83
CA ILE A 131 18.96 -17.26 -20.57
C ILE A 131 19.82 -15.99 -20.42
N GLU A 132 21.12 -16.08 -20.68
CA GLU A 132 22.01 -14.93 -20.56
C GLU A 132 21.73 -13.86 -21.64
N LYS A 133 21.38 -14.28 -22.86
CA LYS A 133 20.93 -13.37 -23.92
C LYS A 133 19.63 -12.65 -23.53
N ASN A 134 18.65 -13.38 -23.01
CA ASN A 134 17.36 -12.83 -22.58
C ASN A 134 17.47 -11.92 -21.37
N LYS A 135 18.42 -12.17 -20.47
CA LYS A 135 18.69 -11.31 -19.32
C LYS A 135 19.18 -9.91 -19.71
N LYS A 136 19.89 -9.78 -20.84
CA LYS A 136 20.34 -8.49 -21.39
C LYS A 136 19.26 -7.80 -22.22
N ARG A 137 18.30 -8.56 -22.76
CA ARG A 137 17.19 -8.03 -23.55
C ARG A 137 16.13 -7.44 -22.62
N LEU A 138 16.17 -6.12 -22.46
CA LEU A 138 15.10 -5.37 -21.80
C LEU A 138 13.76 -5.64 -22.49
N ASP A 139 12.71 -5.69 -21.70
CA ASP A 139 11.36 -5.79 -22.23
C ASP A 139 10.92 -4.50 -22.91
N GLU A 140 10.03 -4.57 -23.90
CA GLU A 140 9.47 -3.36 -24.54
C GLU A 140 8.84 -2.44 -23.48
N ASP A 141 8.08 -3.03 -22.55
CA ASP A 141 7.50 -2.35 -21.40
C ASP A 141 8.58 -1.75 -20.49
N GLN A 142 9.69 -2.46 -20.25
CA GLN A 142 10.78 -1.95 -19.42
C GLN A 142 11.49 -0.78 -20.08
N ILE A 143 11.73 -0.85 -21.39
CA ILE A 143 12.32 0.24 -22.19
C ILE A 143 11.39 1.46 -22.12
N TRP A 144 10.09 1.26 -22.32
CA TRP A 144 9.09 2.30 -22.24
C TRP A 144 9.03 2.95 -20.84
N ILE A 145 9.02 2.15 -19.76
CA ILE A 145 9.07 2.64 -18.38
C ILE A 145 10.35 3.45 -18.14
N MET A 146 11.51 2.94 -18.56
CA MET A 146 12.79 3.64 -18.39
C MET A 146 12.82 4.97 -19.13
N GLN A 147 12.28 5.01 -20.35
CA GLN A 147 12.19 6.23 -21.13
C GLN A 147 11.29 7.27 -20.43
N ASN A 148 10.08 6.88 -20.01
CA ASN A 148 9.17 7.78 -19.31
C ASN A 148 9.77 8.32 -18.00
N LEU A 149 10.42 7.46 -17.21
CA LEU A 149 11.09 7.88 -15.98
C LEU A 149 12.24 8.86 -16.24
N LYS A 150 12.97 8.68 -17.35
CA LYS A 150 14.01 9.60 -17.78
C LYS A 150 13.42 10.95 -18.18
N GLU A 151 12.35 10.95 -18.98
CA GLU A 151 11.66 12.16 -19.41
C GLU A 151 11.07 12.93 -18.22
N ASP A 152 10.45 12.25 -17.26
CA ASP A 152 9.94 12.86 -16.02
C ASP A 152 11.09 13.47 -15.17
N ARG A 153 12.24 12.78 -15.08
CA ARG A 153 13.42 13.29 -14.37
C ARG A 153 13.99 14.52 -15.08
N ASP A 154 14.14 14.47 -16.40
CA ASP A 154 14.67 15.57 -17.20
C ASP A 154 13.74 16.78 -17.11
N MET A 155 12.42 16.59 -17.18
CA MET A 155 11.43 17.63 -16.95
C MET A 155 11.60 18.28 -15.57
N LYS A 156 11.70 17.45 -14.51
CA LYS A 156 11.90 17.94 -13.15
C LYS A 156 13.17 18.79 -13.04
N THR A 157 14.29 18.31 -13.60
CA THR A 157 15.55 19.07 -13.57
C THR A 157 15.46 20.40 -14.32
N ARG A 158 14.75 20.46 -15.46
CA ARG A 158 14.52 21.72 -16.19
C ARG A 158 13.71 22.72 -15.38
N VAL A 159 12.67 22.25 -14.69
CA VAL A 159 11.85 23.10 -13.81
C VAL A 159 12.67 23.61 -12.64
N ASP A 160 13.44 22.74 -11.98
CA ASP A 160 14.29 23.12 -10.84
C ASP A 160 15.38 24.12 -11.28
N GLN A 161 15.97 23.95 -12.46
CA GLN A 161 16.94 24.88 -13.05
C GLN A 161 16.31 26.24 -13.38
N ALA A 162 15.14 26.25 -14.02
CA ALA A 162 14.41 27.48 -14.34
C ALA A 162 14.06 28.26 -13.07
N HIS A 163 13.56 27.58 -12.03
CA HIS A 163 13.27 28.21 -10.74
C HIS A 163 14.54 28.77 -10.07
N SER A 164 15.67 28.07 -10.17
CA SER A 164 16.95 28.55 -9.64
C SER A 164 17.47 29.78 -10.40
N GLN A 165 17.30 29.83 -11.72
CA GLN A 165 17.68 30.98 -12.54
C GLN A 165 16.81 32.20 -12.23
N GLU A 166 15.49 32.03 -12.19
CA GLU A 166 14.54 33.09 -11.80
C GLU A 166 14.88 33.64 -10.41
N SER A 167 15.17 32.78 -9.43
CA SER A 167 15.55 33.23 -8.07
C SER A 167 16.82 34.08 -8.07
N LYS A 168 17.82 33.71 -8.87
CA LYS A 168 19.08 34.47 -9.02
C LYS A 168 18.88 35.79 -9.78
N GLU A 169 17.97 35.82 -10.74
CA GLU A 169 17.65 37.04 -11.48
C GLU A 169 16.93 38.06 -10.59
N VAL A 170 15.99 37.60 -9.76
CA VAL A 170 15.30 38.44 -8.75
C VAL A 170 16.30 39.00 -7.73
N GLU A 171 17.24 38.17 -7.25
CA GLU A 171 18.29 38.65 -6.33
C GLU A 171 19.20 39.69 -7.01
N ARG A 172 19.54 39.49 -8.28
CA ARG A 172 20.36 40.43 -9.06
C ARG A 172 19.62 41.73 -9.41
N SER A 173 18.32 41.69 -9.71
CA SER A 173 17.53 42.89 -9.98
C SER A 173 17.36 43.71 -8.69
N ALA A 174 17.05 43.08 -7.56
CA ALA A 174 16.97 43.77 -6.27
C ALA A 174 18.27 44.53 -5.90
N VAL A 175 19.44 43.95 -6.21
CA VAL A 175 20.74 44.63 -6.00
C VAL A 175 20.97 45.77 -7.01
N LYS A 176 20.45 45.68 -8.24
CA LYS A 176 20.53 46.77 -9.23
C LYS A 176 19.61 47.93 -8.88
N ASP A 177 18.38 47.63 -8.45
CA ASP A 177 17.38 48.62 -8.09
C ASP A 177 17.84 49.46 -6.89
N THR A 178 18.39 48.81 -5.86
CA THR A 178 18.99 49.50 -4.70
C THR A 178 20.17 50.41 -5.09
N LYS A 179 21.02 50.00 -6.04
CA LYS A 179 22.12 50.83 -6.53
C LYS A 179 21.67 51.99 -7.40
N ALA A 180 20.65 51.78 -8.25
CA ALA A 180 20.09 52.83 -9.10
C ALA A 180 19.46 53.95 -8.26
N ILE A 181 18.72 53.59 -7.20
CA ILE A 181 18.16 54.55 -6.25
C ILE A 181 19.27 55.36 -5.56
N MET A 182 20.38 54.72 -5.18
CA MET A 182 21.53 55.40 -4.57
C MET A 182 22.22 56.39 -5.53
N GLU A 183 22.34 56.07 -6.82
CA GLU A 183 22.95 56.96 -7.81
C GLU A 183 22.03 58.14 -8.17
N GLU A 184 20.72 57.90 -8.32
CA GLU A 184 19.75 58.98 -8.61
C GLU A 184 19.67 60.02 -7.47
N LEU A 185 19.79 59.57 -6.21
CA LEU A 185 19.91 60.45 -5.05
C LEU A 185 21.22 61.25 -5.01
N ARG A 186 22.29 60.76 -5.67
CA ARG A 186 23.61 61.38 -5.69
C ARG A 186 23.76 62.41 -6.83
N GLU A 187 23.18 62.13 -7.99
CA GLU A 187 23.34 62.96 -9.19
C GLU A 187 22.31 64.09 -9.29
N SER A 188 21.13 63.93 -8.68
CA SER A 188 20.04 64.90 -8.80
C SER A 188 19.95 65.85 -7.60
N ASN A 189 19.70 67.14 -7.88
CA ASN A 189 19.47 68.18 -6.87
C ASN A 189 17.97 68.32 -6.50
N VAL A 190 17.18 67.27 -6.72
CA VAL A 190 15.74 67.24 -6.42
C VAL A 190 15.54 66.81 -4.96
N PRO A 191 14.54 67.33 -4.22
CA PRO A 191 14.27 66.89 -2.85
C PRO A 191 14.07 65.37 -2.77
N ALA A 192 14.76 64.73 -1.82
CA ALA A 192 14.79 63.26 -1.68
C ALA A 192 13.39 62.63 -1.55
N GLU A 193 12.42 63.33 -0.95
CA GLU A 193 11.03 62.86 -0.83
C GLU A 193 10.37 62.61 -2.19
N VAL A 194 10.61 63.48 -3.18
CA VAL A 194 10.00 63.36 -4.51
C VAL A 194 10.57 62.19 -5.29
N ILE A 195 11.85 61.86 -5.07
CA ILE A 195 12.52 60.71 -5.69
C ILE A 195 11.98 59.41 -5.09
N LEU A 196 11.85 59.34 -3.77
CA LEU A 196 11.30 58.17 -3.06
C LEU A 196 9.83 57.90 -3.41
N ASP A 197 9.02 58.94 -3.60
CA ASP A 197 7.61 58.79 -4.00
C ASP A 197 7.46 58.26 -5.44
N ARG A 198 8.35 58.68 -6.36
CA ARG A 198 8.38 58.13 -7.73
C ARG A 198 8.77 56.66 -7.75
N GLU A 199 9.76 56.29 -6.94
CA GLU A 199 10.22 54.89 -6.82
C GLU A 199 9.19 54.00 -6.12
N ARG A 200 8.51 54.49 -5.07
CA ARG A 200 7.37 53.78 -4.48
C ARG A 200 6.28 53.50 -5.50
N LYS A 201 5.96 54.47 -6.36
CA LYS A 201 4.96 54.28 -7.41
C LYS A 201 5.40 53.20 -8.42
N ARG A 202 6.67 53.21 -8.85
CA ARG A 202 7.22 52.16 -9.73
C ARG A 202 7.20 50.77 -9.08
N GLN A 203 7.58 50.66 -7.81
CA GLN A 203 7.57 49.38 -7.09
C GLN A 203 6.15 48.81 -6.97
N ILE A 204 5.15 49.65 -6.71
CA ILE A 204 3.74 49.23 -6.64
C ILE A 204 3.24 48.74 -8.01
N GLU A 205 3.59 49.44 -9.10
CA GLU A 205 3.24 49.02 -10.46
C GLU A 205 3.91 47.68 -10.83
N GLN A 206 5.19 47.50 -10.50
CA GLN A 206 5.92 46.23 -10.71
C GLN A 206 5.35 45.06 -9.89
N GLU A 207 5.02 45.29 -8.61
CA GLU A 207 4.44 44.23 -7.74
C GLU A 207 3.04 43.80 -8.23
N LEU A 208 2.27 44.72 -8.83
CA LEU A 208 0.98 44.41 -9.44
C LEU A 208 1.15 43.56 -10.71
N GLU A 209 2.12 43.88 -11.57
CA GLU A 209 2.44 43.08 -12.76
C GLU A 209 2.92 41.66 -12.39
N GLU A 210 3.82 41.53 -11.40
CA GLU A 210 4.27 40.21 -10.93
C GLU A 210 3.12 39.36 -10.38
N LYS A 211 2.19 39.96 -9.62
CA LYS A 211 0.99 39.25 -9.11
C LYS A 211 0.10 38.76 -10.23
N GLU A 212 -0.09 39.55 -11.28
CA GLU A 212 -0.88 39.15 -12.46
C GLU A 212 -0.18 38.01 -13.23
N GLU A 213 1.13 38.10 -13.43
CA GLU A 213 1.91 37.09 -14.13
C GLU A 213 1.96 35.76 -13.34
N ALA A 214 2.13 35.83 -12.02
CA ALA A 214 2.06 34.67 -11.13
C ALA A 214 0.67 33.99 -11.17
N ALA A 215 -0.42 34.77 -11.27
CA ALA A 215 -1.77 34.23 -11.44
C ALA A 215 -1.94 33.53 -12.80
N ARG A 216 -1.41 34.10 -13.88
CA ARG A 216 -1.39 33.48 -15.22
C ARG A 216 -0.57 32.19 -15.24
N ARG A 217 0.58 32.15 -14.55
CA ARG A 217 1.44 30.96 -14.42
C ARG A 217 0.75 29.86 -13.61
N LYS A 218 0.08 30.19 -12.51
CA LYS A 218 -0.75 29.24 -11.74
C LYS A 218 -1.88 28.64 -12.59
N LYS A 219 -2.54 29.44 -13.43
CA LYS A 219 -3.58 28.96 -14.35
C LYS A 219 -3.01 27.97 -15.38
N ARG A 220 -1.90 28.31 -16.03
CA ARG A 220 -1.20 27.42 -16.98
C ARG A 220 -0.73 26.11 -16.34
N ASN A 221 -0.12 26.17 -15.15
CA ASN A 221 0.31 24.95 -14.44
C ASN A 221 -0.89 24.06 -14.05
N LYS A 222 -2.04 24.65 -13.71
CA LYS A 222 -3.27 23.90 -13.40
C LYS A 222 -3.83 23.19 -14.63
N GLU A 223 -3.78 23.83 -15.80
CA GLU A 223 -4.19 23.23 -17.08
C GLU A 223 -3.26 22.08 -17.48
N ILE A 224 -1.94 22.27 -17.41
CA ILE A 224 -0.94 21.22 -17.69
C ILE A 224 -1.12 20.01 -16.75
N LEU A 225 -1.40 20.26 -15.46
CA LEU A 225 -1.65 19.19 -14.48
C LEU A 225 -2.95 18.43 -14.79
N GLN A 226 -3.99 19.13 -15.25
CA GLN A 226 -5.24 18.50 -15.70
C GLN A 226 -5.04 17.64 -16.94
N ASP A 227 -4.24 18.09 -17.91
CA ASP A 227 -3.94 17.33 -19.12
C ASP A 227 -3.06 16.11 -18.82
N ARG A 228 -2.04 16.24 -17.95
CA ARG A 228 -1.28 15.07 -17.42
C ARG A 228 -2.21 14.07 -16.73
N LYS A 229 -3.18 14.56 -15.95
CA LYS A 229 -4.14 13.71 -15.25
C LYS A 229 -5.03 12.95 -16.23
N ARG A 230 -5.55 13.63 -17.26
CA ARG A 230 -6.35 13.01 -18.33
C ARG A 230 -5.55 11.97 -19.13
N MET A 231 -4.29 12.28 -19.44
CA MET A 231 -3.40 11.37 -20.16
C MET A 231 -3.09 10.12 -19.32
N ALA A 232 -2.82 10.29 -18.01
CA ALA A 232 -2.63 9.17 -17.09
C ALA A 232 -3.90 8.31 -16.92
N GLU A 233 -5.07 8.93 -16.86
CA GLU A 233 -6.37 8.24 -16.81
C GLU A 233 -6.67 7.48 -18.11
N SER A 234 -6.20 7.97 -19.27
CA SER A 234 -6.37 7.29 -20.57
C SER A 234 -5.40 6.12 -20.78
N MET A 235 -4.29 6.06 -20.03
CA MET A 235 -3.20 5.09 -20.20
C MET A 235 -3.21 3.96 -19.15
N SER A 236 -4.01 4.07 -18.09
CA SER A 236 -4.08 3.03 -17.06
C SER A 236 -5.18 2.01 -17.37
N PHE A 237 -4.81 0.83 -17.88
CA PHE A 237 -5.69 -0.34 -17.96
C PHE A 237 -5.88 -1.04 -16.59
N SER A 238 -5.18 -0.58 -15.54
CA SER A 238 -5.41 -1.06 -14.18
C SER A 238 -6.44 -0.18 -13.47
N THR A 239 -7.64 -0.70 -13.28
CA THR A 239 -8.59 -0.20 -12.27
C THR A 239 -8.00 -0.51 -10.88
N SER A 240 -6.96 0.21 -10.47
CA SER A 240 -6.72 0.40 -9.05
C SER A 240 -7.87 1.27 -8.57
N GLN A 241 -8.94 0.61 -8.14
CA GLN A 241 -10.12 1.21 -7.56
C GLN A 241 -9.66 1.93 -6.30
N ARG A 242 -9.21 3.18 -6.47
CA ARG A 242 -8.93 4.07 -5.35
C ARG A 242 -10.24 4.13 -4.59
N VAL A 243 -10.23 3.68 -3.34
CA VAL A 243 -11.37 3.80 -2.44
C VAL A 243 -11.58 5.29 -2.18
N SER A 244 -12.23 5.95 -3.13
CA SER A 244 -12.71 7.31 -3.01
C SER A 244 -14.14 7.20 -2.51
N GLY A 245 -14.28 7.21 -1.19
CA GLY A 245 -15.54 7.11 -0.50
C GLY A 245 -15.34 7.53 0.95
N ARG A 246 -16.34 8.21 1.52
CA ARG A 246 -16.38 8.50 2.95
C ARG A 246 -16.44 7.16 3.68
N ALA A 247 -15.70 7.00 4.77
CA ALA A 247 -15.74 5.77 5.56
C ALA A 247 -17.19 5.43 5.94
N PHE A 248 -17.57 4.16 5.83
CA PHE A 248 -18.91 3.72 6.20
C PHE A 248 -19.17 4.03 7.67
N GLU A 249 -20.16 4.89 7.94
CA GLU A 249 -20.62 5.19 9.29
C GLU A 249 -21.87 4.33 9.57
N TYR A 250 -21.72 3.35 10.47
CA TYR A 250 -22.83 2.46 10.82
C TYR A 250 -23.93 3.23 11.54
N LYS A 251 -25.11 3.31 10.92
CA LYS A 251 -26.33 3.77 11.55
C LYS A 251 -27.17 2.55 11.91
N ALA A 252 -27.34 2.29 13.20
CA ALA A 252 -28.18 1.20 13.66
C ALA A 252 -29.59 1.32 13.06
N PRO A 253 -30.14 0.24 12.48
CA PRO A 253 -31.47 0.29 11.86
C PRO A 253 -32.52 0.68 12.89
N ARG A 254 -33.34 1.67 12.57
CA ARG A 254 -34.50 2.07 13.40
C ARG A 254 -35.60 1.03 13.21
N LEU A 255 -35.61 0.03 14.08
CA LEU A 255 -36.72 -0.91 14.18
C LEU A 255 -37.94 -0.16 14.75
N HIS A 256 -38.94 0.10 13.91
CA HIS A 256 -40.21 0.69 14.35
C HIS A 256 -41.04 -0.42 14.99
N ILE A 257 -40.92 -0.58 16.30
CA ILE A 257 -41.61 -1.66 17.01
C ILE A 257 -43.04 -1.20 17.35
N ASN A 258 -43.99 -1.46 16.45
CA ASN A 258 -45.41 -1.21 16.68
C ASN A 258 -45.96 -2.24 17.69
N GLY A 259 -46.06 -1.84 18.96
CA GLY A 259 -46.62 -2.69 20.02
C GLY A 259 -46.45 -2.08 21.41
N PRO A 260 -47.15 -2.62 22.43
CA PRO A 260 -46.99 -2.16 23.81
C PRO A 260 -45.54 -2.36 24.29
N PRO A 261 -45.03 -1.51 25.20
CA PRO A 261 -43.69 -1.66 25.75
C PRO A 261 -43.52 -3.03 26.41
N LEU A 262 -42.31 -3.58 26.37
CA LEU A 262 -42.02 -4.83 27.08
C LEU A 262 -42.22 -4.60 28.59
N PRO A 263 -42.87 -5.55 29.30
CA PRO A 263 -43.01 -5.46 30.74
C PRO A 263 -41.65 -5.52 31.42
N VAL A 264 -41.49 -4.77 32.52
CA VAL A 264 -40.27 -4.78 33.33
C VAL A 264 -40.14 -6.14 34.04
N LYS A 265 -38.91 -6.53 34.42
CA LYS A 265 -38.63 -7.83 35.07
C LYS A 265 -39.51 -8.09 36.30
N GLU A 266 -39.82 -7.06 37.08
CA GLU A 266 -40.67 -7.11 38.29
C GLU A 266 -42.14 -7.39 37.96
N GLU A 267 -42.64 -6.86 36.85
CA GLU A 267 -44.01 -7.14 36.39
C GLU A 267 -44.18 -8.58 35.94
N LEU A 268 -43.12 -9.20 35.38
CA LEU A 268 -43.15 -10.60 34.97
C LEU A 268 -43.29 -11.56 36.16
N GLU A 269 -42.68 -11.22 37.30
CA GLU A 269 -42.84 -11.95 38.55
C GLU A 269 -44.26 -11.79 39.09
N THR A 270 -44.74 -10.54 39.15
CA THR A 270 -46.03 -10.21 39.75
C THR A 270 -47.20 -10.82 38.97
N LYS A 271 -47.10 -10.84 37.64
CA LYS A 271 -48.12 -11.44 36.76
C LYS A 271 -47.94 -12.95 36.59
N GLY A 272 -46.94 -13.56 37.22
CA GLY A 272 -46.75 -15.02 37.25
C GLY A 272 -46.17 -15.65 35.97
N TYR A 273 -45.73 -14.86 34.98
CA TYR A 273 -45.24 -15.37 33.70
C TYR A 273 -44.03 -16.30 33.80
N LEU A 274 -43.21 -16.13 34.84
CA LEU A 274 -42.02 -16.95 35.07
C LEU A 274 -42.34 -18.41 35.44
N GLN A 275 -43.57 -18.71 35.90
CA GLN A 275 -43.98 -20.07 36.24
C GLN A 275 -44.05 -20.99 35.02
N HIS A 276 -44.27 -20.43 33.83
CA HIS A 276 -44.36 -21.17 32.58
C HIS A 276 -43.00 -21.44 31.93
N ILE A 277 -41.90 -20.98 32.54
CA ILE A 277 -40.55 -21.13 32.03
C ILE A 277 -39.76 -22.06 32.93
N ARG A 278 -39.04 -23.00 32.31
CA ARG A 278 -38.20 -23.94 33.04
C ARG A 278 -37.13 -23.20 33.85
N ALA A 279 -37.00 -23.57 35.13
CA ALA A 279 -35.96 -23.03 36.01
C ALA A 279 -34.57 -23.19 35.40
N ALA A 280 -33.76 -22.12 35.48
CA ALA A 280 -32.40 -22.12 34.97
C ALA A 280 -31.50 -23.02 35.82
N SER A 281 -30.76 -23.94 35.18
CA SER A 281 -29.75 -24.75 35.88
C SER A 281 -28.51 -23.92 36.21
N LEU A 282 -27.74 -24.34 37.23
CA LEU A 282 -26.52 -23.64 37.68
C LEU A 282 -25.53 -23.37 36.53
N ALA A 283 -25.35 -24.34 35.61
CA ALA A 283 -24.48 -24.17 34.44
C ALA A 283 -24.97 -23.08 33.48
N ARG A 284 -26.29 -22.92 33.31
CA ARG A 284 -26.89 -21.88 32.46
C ARG A 284 -26.84 -20.50 33.11
N VAL A 285 -27.01 -20.45 34.42
CA VAL A 285 -26.84 -19.21 35.20
C VAL A 285 -25.40 -18.70 35.08
N ALA A 286 -24.39 -19.58 35.13
CA ALA A 286 -23.00 -19.22 34.90
C ALA A 286 -22.74 -18.68 33.48
N GLY A 287 -23.53 -19.10 32.49
CA GLY A 287 -23.56 -18.55 31.12
C GLY A 287 -24.42 -17.29 30.96
N GLY A 288 -24.91 -16.69 32.05
CA GLY A 288 -25.72 -15.47 32.04
C GLY A 288 -27.20 -15.67 31.71
N PHE A 289 -27.67 -16.91 31.58
CA PHE A 289 -29.07 -17.21 31.31
C PHE A 289 -29.89 -17.21 32.61
N THR A 290 -30.90 -16.34 32.67
CA THR A 290 -31.89 -16.31 33.74
C THR A 290 -33.28 -16.66 33.19
N THR A 291 -34.19 -17.11 34.05
CA THR A 291 -35.61 -17.35 33.69
C THR A 291 -36.26 -16.10 33.10
N HIS A 292 -35.91 -14.91 33.62
CA HIS A 292 -36.33 -13.63 33.06
C HIS A 292 -35.84 -13.41 31.64
N THR A 293 -34.59 -13.75 31.35
CA THR A 293 -34.02 -13.62 30.00
C THR A 293 -34.77 -14.49 29.01
N GLY A 294 -35.14 -15.72 29.40
CA GLY A 294 -35.97 -16.61 28.58
C GLY A 294 -37.36 -16.03 28.32
N CYS A 295 -37.99 -15.45 29.34
CA CYS A 295 -39.33 -14.85 29.24
C CYS A 295 -39.35 -13.62 28.34
N LEU A 296 -38.41 -12.69 28.57
CA LEU A 296 -38.28 -11.47 27.79
C LEU A 296 -37.96 -11.75 26.33
N ARG A 297 -37.15 -12.79 26.05
CA ARG A 297 -36.89 -13.22 24.68
C ARG A 297 -38.16 -13.71 23.99
N ALA A 298 -38.94 -14.58 24.64
CA ALA A 298 -40.18 -15.09 24.07
C ALA A 298 -41.21 -13.97 23.80
N LEU A 299 -41.32 -13.00 24.71
CA LEU A 299 -42.18 -11.82 24.54
C LEU A 299 -41.67 -10.84 23.46
N PHE A 300 -40.35 -10.77 23.27
CA PHE A 300 -39.75 -9.97 22.22
C PHE A 300 -39.95 -10.62 20.84
N ASP A 301 -39.73 -11.93 20.75
CA ASP A 301 -39.94 -12.70 19.51
C ASP A 301 -41.41 -12.64 19.07
N SER A 302 -42.38 -12.76 20.01
CA SER A 302 -43.80 -12.61 19.69
C SER A 302 -44.18 -11.19 19.22
N ARG A 303 -43.44 -10.16 19.66
CA ARG A 303 -43.64 -8.78 19.24
C ARG A 303 -43.14 -8.52 17.82
N ILE A 304 -42.09 -9.21 17.38
CA ILE A 304 -41.57 -9.10 16.01
C ILE A 304 -42.52 -9.79 15.03
N ASP A 305 -43.20 -10.87 15.44
CA ASP A 305 -44.14 -11.61 14.60
C ASP A 305 -45.49 -10.91 14.41
N LEU A 306 -45.85 -9.95 15.27
CA LEU A 306 -47.20 -9.37 15.28
C LEU A 306 -47.50 -8.38 14.15
N LEU A 307 -46.51 -7.85 13.42
CA LEU A 307 -46.71 -6.88 12.33
C LEU A 307 -45.61 -6.96 11.27
N SER A 308 -45.41 -8.14 10.64
CA SER A 308 -44.74 -8.20 9.33
C SER A 308 -45.77 -7.95 8.23
N PHE A 309 -46.08 -6.66 8.02
CA PHE A 309 -46.64 -6.11 6.78
C PHE A 309 -45.95 -4.76 6.51
#